data_AF-A0A7C1TUP6-F1
#
_entry.id   AF-A0A7C1TUP6-F1
#
_cell.length_a   1.000
_cell.length_b   1.000
_cell.length_c   1.000
_cell.angle_alpha   90.00
_cell.angle_beta   90.00
_cell.angle_gamma   90.00
#
_symmetry.space_group_name_H-M   'P 1'
#
loop_
_entity.id
_entity.type
_entity.pdbx_description
1 polymer ?
#
loop_
_entity_poly.entity_id
_entity_poly.type
_entity_poly.pdbx_seq_one_letter_code
_entity_poly.pdbx_strand_id
1 'polypeptide(L)'
;MKQITENQDSGIYHAPWEKSFEKVITPFEEFIHRETTSGMLLMGTAILALVLANSALAGFYSHTLHIPVSISVGGWSLEKTLHHWVNDGLMTLFFFVVGLELKREILVGELADWRKAALPMIAAIGGMLAPALIYLAFNPDGAAAHGWGIPMATDIAFAIGALVLLARRVPRALITFLVALAIVDDLGAVAVIAIFYTETLVYDALWIALALFGVLIIFNRVGIRRISPYAIVSVFLWYFLLKSGVHATIAGVLGAFTVPAIPKYDPQRFSRQVKNLMNRFDKSYESDKSIMNNVEMRSVVQTLENSILRVGAPLQRLEHAWHLPVAFLVVPVFALFNAGIPLQLDSLGETLSNPVTLGIGVGLIGGKFIGITLSSWVAIKLGIAELPPEIRFTQIAGVSLLAGIGFTMAIFIADLGFAAQPDYLLMAKTG
;
A
#
# COMPACT_ATOMS: atom_id res chain seq x y z
N MET A 1 -14.94 42.46 16.74
CA MET A 1 -15.92 41.62 16.02
C MET A 1 -16.04 42.19 14.60
N LYS A 2 -15.20 41.73 13.67
CA LYS A 2 -15.18 42.25 12.28
C LYS A 2 -16.40 41.69 11.53
N GLN A 3 -17.13 42.57 10.86
CA GLN A 3 -18.33 42.26 10.09
C GLN A 3 -18.06 41.13 9.10
N ILE A 4 -18.81 40.04 9.25
CA ILE A 4 -18.95 39.00 8.24
C ILE A 4 -19.79 39.63 7.12
N THR A 5 -19.20 39.82 5.95
CA THR A 5 -19.92 40.34 4.78
C THR A 5 -20.96 39.30 4.35
N GLU A 6 -22.24 39.62 4.55
CA GLU A 6 -23.37 38.85 4.02
C GLU A 6 -23.33 38.88 2.49
N ASN A 7 -23.24 37.70 1.88
CA ASN A 7 -23.63 37.53 0.49
C ASN A 7 -25.03 36.89 0.52
N GLN A 8 -26.07 37.72 0.33
CA GLN A 8 -27.47 37.35 0.60
C GLN A 8 -28.02 36.21 -0.28
N ASP A 9 -27.32 35.78 -1.33
CA ASP A 9 -27.80 34.77 -2.28
C ASP A 9 -27.35 33.31 -1.99
N SER A 10 -26.39 33.06 -1.08
CA SER A 10 -25.89 31.69 -0.85
C SER A 10 -26.13 31.13 0.55
N GLY A 11 -26.46 31.96 1.55
CA GLY A 11 -26.60 31.49 2.95
C GLY A 11 -25.30 30.92 3.55
N ILE A 12 -24.15 31.13 2.90
CA ILE A 12 -22.84 30.65 3.33
C ILE A 12 -22.06 31.83 3.95
N TYR A 13 -21.65 31.68 5.21
CA TYR A 13 -20.83 32.67 5.91
C TYR A 13 -19.35 32.42 5.57
N HIS A 14 -18.75 33.31 4.77
CA HIS A 14 -17.33 33.23 4.43
C HIS A 14 -16.50 34.16 5.32
N ALA A 15 -15.43 33.65 5.92
CA ALA A 15 -14.38 34.48 6.49
C ALA A 15 -13.57 35.18 5.36
N PRO A 16 -12.98 36.36 5.59
CA PRO A 16 -12.34 37.15 4.53
C PRO A 16 -11.23 36.43 3.74
N TRP A 17 -10.58 35.43 4.34
CA TRP A 17 -9.49 34.66 3.75
C TRP A 17 -9.93 33.30 3.18
N GLU A 18 -11.18 32.89 3.42
CA GLU A 18 -11.68 31.53 3.18
C GLU A 18 -11.88 31.26 1.68
N LYS A 19 -12.16 32.30 0.88
CA LYS A 19 -12.25 32.22 -0.60
C LYS A 19 -10.99 31.71 -1.28
N SER A 20 -9.82 31.80 -0.64
CA SER A 20 -8.56 31.25 -1.19
C SER A 20 -8.44 29.74 -1.00
N PHE A 21 -9.23 29.16 -0.09
CA PHE A 21 -9.23 27.74 0.27
C PHE A 21 -10.41 26.97 -0.33
N GLU A 22 -11.38 27.66 -0.92
CA GLU A 22 -12.62 27.08 -1.48
C GLU A 22 -12.51 26.49 -2.89
N LYS A 23 -11.31 26.09 -3.32
CA LYS A 23 -11.29 25.10 -4.40
C LYS A 23 -11.87 23.82 -3.82
N VAL A 24 -13.12 23.53 -4.20
CA VAL A 24 -13.73 22.21 -4.02
C VAL A 24 -12.93 21.26 -4.90
N ILE A 25 -11.83 20.76 -4.36
CA ILE A 25 -11.03 19.72 -4.98
C ILE A 25 -11.90 18.48 -5.00
N THR A 26 -12.06 17.88 -6.18
CA THR A 26 -12.81 16.62 -6.27
C THR A 26 -12.04 15.52 -5.51
N PRO A 27 -12.72 14.50 -4.93
CA PRO A 27 -12.02 13.40 -4.22
C PRO A 27 -10.91 12.74 -5.06
N PHE A 28 -11.09 12.74 -6.39
CA PHE A 28 -10.10 12.26 -7.35
C PHE A 28 -8.87 13.17 -7.47
N GLU A 29 -9.06 14.49 -7.53
CA GLU A 29 -7.95 15.45 -7.53
C GLU A 29 -7.21 15.45 -6.18
N GLU A 30 -7.93 15.23 -5.08
CA GLU A 30 -7.34 15.12 -3.75
C GLU A 30 -6.48 13.84 -3.64
N PHE A 31 -6.96 12.71 -4.16
CA PHE A 31 -6.18 11.48 -4.27
C PHE A 31 -4.89 11.69 -5.09
N ILE A 32 -5.01 12.28 -6.28
CA ILE A 32 -3.88 12.65 -7.15
C ILE A 32 -2.86 13.51 -6.39
N HIS A 33 -3.31 14.53 -5.69
CA HIS A 33 -2.41 15.44 -4.97
C HIS A 33 -1.70 14.73 -3.81
N ARG A 34 -2.41 13.87 -3.08
CA ARG A 34 -1.85 13.06 -1.99
C ARG A 34 -0.81 12.05 -2.52
N GLU A 35 -1.13 11.33 -3.59
CA GLU A 35 -0.21 10.35 -4.20
C GLU A 35 1.05 11.00 -4.77
N THR A 36 0.92 12.13 -5.46
CA THR A 36 2.11 12.86 -5.96
C THR A 36 2.99 13.36 -4.84
N THR A 37 2.39 13.89 -3.76
CA THR A 37 3.15 14.41 -2.62
C THR A 37 3.83 13.26 -1.86
N SER A 38 3.14 12.12 -1.71
CA SER A 38 3.72 10.88 -1.17
C SER A 38 4.92 10.41 -2.02
N GLY A 39 4.76 10.31 -3.34
CA GLY A 39 5.83 9.90 -4.25
C GLY A 39 7.04 10.85 -4.24
N MET A 40 6.80 12.16 -4.19
CA MET A 40 7.88 13.16 -4.04
C MET A 40 8.60 13.05 -2.70
N LEU A 41 7.85 12.87 -1.61
CA LEU A 41 8.42 12.66 -0.27
C LEU A 41 9.28 11.40 -0.26
N LEU A 42 8.77 10.30 -0.82
CA LEU A 42 9.48 9.03 -0.94
C LEU A 42 10.80 9.20 -1.70
N MET A 43 10.77 9.84 -2.87
CA MET A 43 11.97 10.17 -3.63
C MET A 43 12.96 11.00 -2.81
N GLY A 44 12.47 12.03 -2.11
CA GLY A 44 13.28 12.87 -1.23
C GLY A 44 13.95 12.07 -0.11
N THR A 45 13.23 11.14 0.52
CA THR A 45 13.78 10.27 1.57
C THR A 45 14.78 9.26 1.03
N ALA A 46 14.58 8.73 -0.18
CA ALA A 46 15.53 7.83 -0.83
C ALA A 46 16.85 8.54 -1.16
N ILE A 47 16.77 9.76 -1.72
CA ILE A 47 17.95 10.59 -1.98
C ILE A 47 18.67 10.90 -0.66
N LEU A 48 17.92 11.24 0.39
CA LEU A 48 18.51 11.47 1.72
C LEU A 48 19.24 10.23 2.24
N ALA A 49 18.65 9.04 2.10
CA ALA A 49 19.28 7.78 2.50
C ALA A 49 20.61 7.54 1.76
N LEU A 50 20.62 7.75 0.43
CA LEU A 50 21.82 7.65 -0.40
C LEU A 50 22.89 8.66 0.01
N VAL A 51 22.51 9.92 0.28
CA VAL A 51 23.45 10.94 0.74
C VAL A 51 24.04 10.57 2.10
N LEU A 52 23.22 10.11 3.05
CA LEU A 52 23.69 9.70 4.37
C LEU A 52 24.66 8.52 4.29
N ALA A 53 24.33 7.50 3.48
CA ALA A 53 25.16 6.30 3.28
C ALA A 53 26.52 6.59 2.63
N ASN A 54 26.65 7.70 1.90
CA ASN A 54 27.86 8.06 1.13
C ASN A 54 28.59 9.32 1.65
N SER A 55 28.15 9.86 2.79
CA SER A 55 28.74 11.07 3.39
C SER A 55 29.67 10.73 4.57
N ALA A 56 30.29 11.76 5.16
CA ALA A 56 31.03 11.61 6.42
C ALA A 56 30.16 11.05 7.58
N LEU A 57 28.84 11.06 7.45
CA LEU A 57 27.89 10.48 8.41
C LEU A 57 27.59 9.00 8.17
N ALA A 58 28.18 8.35 7.17
CA ALA A 58 27.91 6.96 6.82
C ALA A 58 28.12 5.99 8.00
N GLY A 59 29.16 6.21 8.81
CA GLY A 59 29.41 5.40 10.01
C GLY A 59 28.30 5.55 11.06
N PHE A 60 27.80 6.77 11.28
CA PHE A 60 26.68 7.04 12.18
C PHE A 60 25.36 6.45 11.65
N TYR A 61 25.12 6.58 10.35
CA TYR A 61 23.96 6.00 9.68
C TYR A 61 23.94 4.47 9.81
N SER A 62 25.05 3.81 9.45
CA SER A 62 25.18 2.35 9.58
C SER A 62 25.03 1.88 11.03
N HIS A 63 25.66 2.57 11.99
CA HIS A 63 25.48 2.25 13.41
C HIS A 63 24.01 2.35 13.83
N THR A 64 23.30 3.40 13.39
CA THR A 64 21.88 3.62 13.71
C THR A 64 20.99 2.47 13.21
N LEU A 65 21.23 1.98 11.99
CA LEU A 65 20.48 0.85 11.42
C LEU A 65 20.63 -0.43 12.26
N HIS A 66 21.84 -0.67 12.79
CA HIS A 66 22.19 -1.88 13.52
C HIS A 66 22.00 -1.78 15.04
N ILE A 67 21.44 -0.69 15.57
CA ILE A 67 21.16 -0.57 17.01
C ILE A 67 20.27 -1.74 17.46
N PRO A 68 20.71 -2.56 18.44
CA PRO A 68 19.87 -3.63 18.97
C PRO A 68 18.75 -3.02 19.82
N VAL A 69 17.52 -3.36 19.47
CA VAL A 69 16.31 -2.98 20.19
C VAL A 69 15.67 -4.25 20.74
N SER A 70 15.70 -4.39 22.06
CA SER A 70 15.10 -5.53 22.75
C SER A 70 13.86 -5.12 23.53
N ILE A 71 12.81 -5.94 23.43
CA ILE A 71 11.64 -5.87 24.30
C ILE A 71 11.72 -7.08 25.22
N SER A 72 11.75 -6.84 26.54
CA SER A 72 11.80 -7.91 27.53
C SER A 72 10.70 -7.75 28.58
N VAL A 73 10.05 -8.87 28.92
CA VAL A 73 8.99 -8.94 29.93
C VAL A 73 9.22 -10.22 30.74
N GLY A 74 9.78 -10.09 31.94
CA GLY A 74 10.16 -11.25 32.77
C GLY A 74 11.26 -12.09 32.09
N GLY A 75 11.04 -13.40 31.94
CA GLY A 75 11.97 -14.31 31.25
C GLY A 75 11.87 -14.31 29.72
N TRP A 76 10.95 -13.53 29.15
CA TRP A 76 10.79 -13.39 27.71
C TRP A 76 11.60 -12.21 27.18
N SER A 77 12.41 -12.45 26.14
CA SER A 77 13.11 -11.40 25.39
C SER A 77 12.94 -11.59 23.89
N LEU A 78 12.73 -10.49 23.19
CA LEU A 78 12.77 -10.39 21.74
C LEU A 78 13.76 -9.28 21.37
N GLU A 79 14.93 -9.68 20.90
CA GLU A 79 15.99 -8.77 20.47
C GLU A 79 16.12 -8.80 18.96
N LYS A 80 16.01 -7.63 18.33
CA LYS A 80 16.16 -7.42 16.89
C LYS A 80 16.82 -6.07 16.63
N THR A 81 17.47 -5.92 15.49
CA THR A 81 18.03 -4.62 15.08
C THR A 81 16.91 -3.62 14.80
N LEU A 82 17.20 -2.32 14.92
CA LEU A 82 16.28 -1.26 14.55
C LEU A 82 15.81 -1.41 13.11
N HIS A 83 16.73 -1.75 12.19
CA HIS A 83 16.43 -2.08 10.81
C HIS A 83 15.39 -3.20 10.66
N HIS A 84 15.53 -4.29 11.40
CA HIS A 84 14.56 -5.39 11.35
C HIS A 84 13.20 -5.00 11.93
N TRP A 85 13.16 -4.20 13.00
CA TRP A 85 11.90 -3.67 13.53
C TRP A 85 11.17 -2.77 12.54
N VAL A 86 11.92 -1.93 11.81
CA VAL A 86 11.38 -1.10 10.74
C VAL A 86 10.85 -1.99 9.62
N ASN A 87 11.65 -2.93 9.11
CA ASN A 87 11.25 -3.78 8.00
C ASN A 87 10.04 -4.65 8.36
N ASP A 88 10.10 -5.45 9.42
CA ASP A 88 9.00 -6.36 9.75
C ASP A 88 7.79 -5.63 10.31
N GLY A 89 8.00 -4.62 11.16
CA GLY A 89 6.92 -3.89 11.83
C GLY A 89 6.18 -2.94 10.89
N LEU A 90 6.91 -2.06 10.19
CA LEU A 90 6.30 -1.08 9.28
C LEU A 90 5.74 -1.78 8.04
N MET A 91 6.44 -2.76 7.45
CA MET A 91 5.90 -3.47 6.29
C MET A 91 4.67 -4.29 6.64
N THR A 92 4.52 -4.77 7.89
CA THR A 92 3.24 -5.38 8.31
C THR A 92 2.09 -4.39 8.24
N LEU A 93 2.29 -3.12 8.58
CA LEU A 93 1.27 -2.08 8.43
C LEU A 93 0.99 -1.75 6.95
N PHE A 94 2.04 -1.70 6.13
CA PHE A 94 1.91 -1.54 4.68
C PHE A 94 1.04 -2.67 4.07
N PHE A 95 1.42 -3.92 4.32
CA PHE A 95 0.67 -5.09 3.81
C PHE A 95 -0.71 -5.24 4.44
N PHE A 96 -0.94 -4.71 5.65
CA PHE A 96 -2.28 -4.60 6.20
C PHE A 96 -3.16 -3.66 5.37
N VAL A 97 -2.65 -2.48 4.98
CA VAL A 97 -3.40 -1.56 4.10
C VAL A 97 -3.62 -2.18 2.72
N VAL A 98 -2.59 -2.76 2.11
CA VAL A 98 -2.71 -3.47 0.83
C VAL A 98 -3.74 -4.60 0.93
N GLY A 99 -3.75 -5.35 2.04
CA GLY A 99 -4.75 -6.40 2.28
C GLY A 99 -6.18 -5.88 2.42
N LEU A 100 -6.37 -4.69 3.01
CA LEU A 100 -7.70 -4.05 3.10
C LEU A 100 -8.16 -3.60 1.72
N GLU A 101 -7.28 -2.97 0.95
CA GLU A 101 -7.55 -2.50 -0.41
C GLU A 101 -7.88 -3.67 -1.34
N LEU A 102 -7.06 -4.73 -1.33
CA LEU A 102 -7.31 -5.94 -2.09
C LEU A 102 -8.68 -6.56 -1.75
N LYS A 103 -8.99 -6.66 -0.45
CA LYS A 103 -10.29 -7.18 -0.03
C LYS A 103 -11.44 -6.28 -0.47
N ARG A 104 -11.27 -4.94 -0.47
CA ARG A 104 -12.26 -4.01 -1.02
C ARG A 104 -12.45 -4.23 -2.51
N GLU A 105 -11.37 -4.32 -3.27
CA GLU A 105 -11.39 -4.48 -4.72
C GLU A 105 -12.06 -5.79 -5.15
N ILE A 106 -11.79 -6.89 -4.45
CA ILE A 106 -12.43 -8.19 -4.71
C ILE A 106 -13.93 -8.16 -4.39
N LEU A 107 -14.34 -7.44 -3.33
CA LEU A 107 -15.73 -7.47 -2.87
C LEU A 107 -16.65 -6.48 -3.61
N VAL A 108 -16.15 -5.28 -3.93
CA VAL A 108 -16.98 -4.17 -4.42
C VAL A 108 -16.28 -3.35 -5.53
N GLY A 109 -15.00 -3.61 -5.82
CA GLY A 109 -14.23 -2.83 -6.79
C GLY A 109 -14.12 -3.47 -8.17
N GLU A 110 -13.05 -3.13 -8.89
CA GLU A 110 -12.85 -3.53 -10.29
C GLU A 110 -12.47 -5.02 -10.42
N LEU A 111 -11.93 -5.61 -9.35
CA LEU A 111 -11.62 -7.03 -9.29
C LEU A 111 -12.85 -7.91 -9.01
N ALA A 112 -14.00 -7.31 -8.67
CA ALA A 112 -15.24 -8.05 -8.42
C ALA A 112 -15.90 -8.56 -9.72
N ASP A 113 -15.72 -7.85 -10.84
CA ASP A 113 -16.21 -8.27 -12.15
C ASP A 113 -15.08 -8.94 -12.94
N TRP A 114 -15.21 -10.24 -13.18
CA TRP A 114 -14.22 -11.04 -13.91
C TRP A 114 -13.85 -10.44 -15.27
N ARG A 115 -14.80 -9.86 -16.02
CA ARG A 115 -14.52 -9.32 -17.35
C ARG A 115 -13.59 -8.12 -17.31
N LYS A 116 -13.75 -7.28 -16.29
CA LYS A 116 -12.91 -6.09 -16.06
C LYS A 116 -11.59 -6.46 -15.39
N ALA A 117 -11.63 -7.43 -14.48
CA ALA A 117 -10.48 -7.89 -13.71
C ALA A 117 -9.49 -8.72 -14.55
N ALA A 118 -9.97 -9.42 -15.59
CA ALA A 118 -9.15 -10.34 -16.37
C ALA A 118 -7.92 -9.67 -16.99
N LEU A 119 -8.07 -8.44 -17.55
CA LEU A 119 -6.95 -7.74 -18.18
C LEU A 119 -5.85 -7.39 -17.16
N PRO A 120 -6.11 -6.65 -16.05
CA PRO A 120 -5.10 -6.39 -15.03
C PRO A 120 -4.49 -7.65 -14.42
N MET A 121 -5.29 -8.70 -14.15
CA MET A 121 -4.77 -9.93 -13.53
C MET A 121 -3.81 -10.68 -14.45
N ILE A 122 -4.16 -10.87 -15.73
CA ILE A 122 -3.28 -11.56 -16.69
C ILE A 122 -2.04 -10.70 -17.00
N ALA A 123 -2.21 -9.38 -17.05
CA ALA A 123 -1.13 -8.42 -17.15
C ALA A 123 -0.13 -8.56 -16.00
N ALA A 124 -0.62 -8.58 -14.75
CA ALA A 124 0.19 -8.77 -13.54
C ALA A 124 0.91 -10.12 -13.53
N ILE A 125 0.20 -11.23 -13.80
CA ILE A 125 0.82 -12.56 -13.87
C ILE A 125 1.98 -12.59 -14.89
N GLY A 126 1.76 -12.04 -16.10
CA GLY A 126 2.82 -11.90 -17.10
C GLY A 126 3.96 -10.99 -16.63
N GLY A 127 3.60 -9.88 -15.97
CA GLY A 127 4.51 -8.93 -15.35
C GLY A 127 5.27 -9.44 -14.13
N MET A 128 4.91 -10.58 -13.56
CA MET A 128 5.68 -11.25 -12.51
C MET A 128 6.55 -12.36 -13.09
N LEU A 129 5.99 -13.19 -13.98
CA LEU A 129 6.67 -14.34 -14.54
C LEU A 129 7.84 -13.94 -15.46
N ALA A 130 7.63 -12.96 -16.34
CA ALA A 130 8.67 -12.57 -17.29
C ALA A 130 9.93 -11.99 -16.62
N PRO A 131 9.83 -11.04 -15.66
CA PRO A 131 11.00 -10.58 -14.91
C PRO A 131 11.72 -11.69 -14.14
N ALA A 132 10.98 -12.58 -13.49
CA ALA A 132 11.54 -13.69 -12.73
C ALA A 132 12.34 -14.65 -13.64
N LEU A 133 11.79 -14.99 -14.81
CA LEU A 133 12.47 -15.85 -15.78
C LEU A 133 13.70 -15.17 -16.39
N ILE A 134 13.64 -13.87 -16.65
CA ILE A 134 14.80 -13.10 -17.12
C ILE A 134 15.89 -13.10 -16.05
N TYR A 135 15.56 -12.84 -14.79
CA TYR A 135 16.53 -12.90 -13.69
C TYR A 135 17.21 -14.26 -13.58
N LEU A 136 16.43 -15.34 -13.62
CA LEU A 136 16.94 -16.71 -13.58
C LEU A 136 17.82 -17.04 -14.79
N ALA A 137 17.60 -16.42 -15.95
CA ALA A 137 18.49 -16.59 -17.10
C ALA A 137 19.87 -15.96 -16.87
N PHE A 138 19.96 -14.87 -16.09
CA PHE A 138 21.23 -14.27 -15.67
C PHE A 138 21.87 -15.03 -14.48
N ASN A 139 21.05 -15.56 -13.58
CA ASN A 139 21.46 -16.21 -12.34
C ASN A 139 20.79 -17.59 -12.21
N PRO A 140 21.20 -18.59 -13.02
CA PRO A 140 20.50 -19.87 -13.10
C PRO A 140 20.71 -20.75 -11.87
N ASP A 141 21.87 -20.64 -11.22
CA ASP A 141 22.32 -21.55 -10.18
C ASP A 141 22.93 -20.80 -8.98
N GLY A 142 23.05 -21.52 -7.87
CA GLY A 142 23.73 -21.06 -6.67
C GLY A 142 22.90 -20.12 -5.80
N ALA A 143 23.57 -19.44 -4.88
CA ALA A 143 22.95 -18.57 -3.90
C ALA A 143 22.21 -17.37 -4.54
N ALA A 144 22.73 -16.85 -5.65
CA ALA A 144 22.11 -15.75 -6.40
C ALA A 144 20.73 -16.12 -6.96
N ALA A 145 20.47 -17.39 -7.31
CA ALA A 145 19.17 -17.81 -7.85
C ALA A 145 17.99 -17.55 -6.89
N HIS A 146 18.24 -17.46 -5.57
CA HIS A 146 17.22 -17.10 -4.58
C HIS A 146 16.66 -15.67 -4.77
N GLY A 147 17.33 -14.79 -5.50
CA GLY A 147 16.87 -13.42 -5.78
C GLY A 147 15.78 -13.30 -6.86
N TRP A 148 15.27 -14.40 -7.41
CA TRP A 148 14.33 -14.37 -8.55
C TRP A 148 13.04 -13.60 -8.32
N GLY A 149 12.61 -13.45 -7.07
CA GLY A 149 11.43 -12.68 -6.70
C GLY A 149 11.64 -11.16 -6.78
N ILE A 150 12.88 -10.67 -6.75
CA ILE A 150 13.17 -9.24 -6.63
C ILE A 150 12.58 -8.41 -7.79
N PRO A 151 12.80 -8.78 -9.07
CA PRO A 151 12.30 -7.98 -10.19
C PRO A 151 10.81 -8.18 -10.51
N MET A 152 10.07 -8.93 -9.69
CA MET A 152 8.63 -9.12 -9.88
C MET A 152 7.78 -8.02 -9.24
N ALA A 153 8.36 -7.25 -8.31
CA ALA A 153 7.66 -6.24 -7.53
C ALA A 153 7.43 -4.93 -8.30
N THR A 154 6.36 -4.22 -7.93
CA THR A 154 6.00 -2.90 -8.44
C THR A 154 5.70 -1.97 -7.27
N ASP A 155 6.35 -0.81 -7.19
CA ASP A 155 6.07 0.23 -6.19
C ASP A 155 4.91 1.11 -6.65
N ILE A 156 3.72 0.84 -6.09
CA ILE A 156 2.47 1.56 -6.40
C ILE A 156 2.62 3.07 -6.26
N ALA A 157 3.18 3.53 -5.14
CA ALA A 157 3.23 4.96 -4.81
C ALA A 157 4.11 5.72 -5.81
N PHE A 158 5.24 5.13 -6.20
CA PHE A 158 6.13 5.74 -7.17
C PHE A 158 5.57 5.64 -8.60
N ALA A 159 5.01 4.49 -8.98
CA ALA A 159 4.43 4.30 -10.31
C ALA A 159 3.25 5.25 -10.57
N ILE A 160 2.35 5.42 -9.59
CA ILE A 160 1.25 6.37 -9.66
C ILE A 160 1.79 7.80 -9.60
N GLY A 161 2.70 8.12 -8.68
CA GLY A 161 3.32 9.44 -8.60
C GLY A 161 3.91 9.88 -9.95
N ALA A 162 4.68 9.01 -10.60
CA ALA A 162 5.25 9.25 -11.92
C ALA A 162 4.18 9.38 -13.02
N LEU A 163 3.17 8.51 -13.03
CA LEU A 163 2.07 8.58 -13.99
C LEU A 163 1.29 9.91 -13.87
N VAL A 164 1.09 10.38 -12.64
CA VAL A 164 0.32 11.59 -12.37
C VAL A 164 1.13 12.86 -12.71
N LEU A 165 2.47 12.82 -12.61
CA LEU A 165 3.34 13.90 -13.10
C LEU A 165 3.17 14.16 -14.60
N LEU A 166 2.80 13.14 -15.39
CA LEU A 166 2.46 13.28 -16.81
C LEU A 166 1.12 14.02 -17.05
N ALA A 167 0.42 14.40 -15.98
CA ALA A 167 -0.74 15.29 -15.90
C ALA A 167 -1.88 14.93 -16.87
N ARG A 168 -2.69 15.95 -17.27
CA ARG A 168 -4.01 15.93 -17.96
C ARG A 168 -4.15 15.02 -19.21
N ARG A 169 -3.11 14.31 -19.63
CA ARG A 169 -3.08 13.42 -20.80
C ARG A 169 -3.39 11.96 -20.48
N VAL A 170 -3.44 11.60 -19.19
CA VAL A 170 -3.68 10.22 -18.74
C VAL A 170 -5.19 9.98 -18.50
N PRO A 171 -5.83 9.02 -19.20
CA PRO A 171 -7.21 8.62 -18.92
C PRO A 171 -7.36 8.03 -17.51
N ARG A 172 -8.49 8.27 -16.84
CA ARG A 172 -8.78 7.71 -15.51
C ARG A 172 -8.70 6.18 -15.50
N ALA A 173 -9.23 5.54 -16.53
CA ALA A 173 -9.20 4.09 -16.69
C ALA A 173 -7.76 3.52 -16.69
N LEU A 174 -6.76 4.29 -17.14
CA LEU A 174 -5.36 3.87 -17.14
C LEU A 174 -4.76 3.87 -15.73
N ILE A 175 -5.14 4.84 -14.89
CA ILE A 175 -4.75 4.87 -13.47
C ILE A 175 -5.37 3.68 -12.76
N THR A 176 -6.66 3.43 -12.97
CA THR A 176 -7.36 2.29 -12.41
C THR A 176 -6.73 0.96 -12.82
N PHE A 177 -6.32 0.84 -14.09
CA PHE A 177 -5.59 -0.34 -14.57
C PHE A 177 -4.25 -0.53 -13.86
N LEU A 178 -3.44 0.52 -13.72
CA LEU A 178 -2.13 0.44 -13.03
C LEU A 178 -2.30 0.07 -11.55
N VAL A 179 -3.27 0.69 -10.86
CA VAL A 179 -3.59 0.36 -9.46
C VAL A 179 -3.97 -1.11 -9.34
N ALA A 180 -4.89 -1.60 -10.18
CA ALA A 180 -5.31 -3.00 -10.14
C ALA A 180 -4.17 -3.97 -10.46
N LEU A 181 -3.33 -3.66 -11.45
CA LEU A 181 -2.15 -4.45 -11.80
C LEU A 181 -1.20 -4.53 -10.61
N ALA A 182 -0.90 -3.41 -9.99
CA ALA A 182 0.09 -3.34 -8.93
C ALA A 182 -0.42 -3.97 -7.61
N ILE A 183 -1.72 -3.89 -7.30
CA ILE A 183 -2.34 -4.64 -6.20
C ILE A 183 -2.18 -6.16 -6.42
N VAL A 184 -2.39 -6.64 -7.65
CA VAL A 184 -2.24 -8.08 -7.97
C VAL A 184 -0.77 -8.49 -7.90
N ASP A 185 0.15 -7.67 -8.41
CA ASP A 185 1.60 -7.88 -8.28
C ASP A 185 2.03 -7.96 -6.81
N ASP A 186 1.57 -7.04 -5.95
CA ASP A 186 1.88 -7.01 -4.52
C ASP A 186 1.36 -8.25 -3.80
N LEU A 187 0.12 -8.69 -4.10
CA LEU A 187 -0.43 -9.93 -3.58
C LEU A 187 0.42 -11.13 -4.03
N GLY A 188 0.78 -11.16 -5.31
CA GLY A 188 1.65 -12.18 -5.86
C GLY A 188 3.00 -12.21 -5.16
N ALA A 189 3.60 -11.05 -4.92
CA ALA A 189 4.84 -10.91 -4.17
C ALA A 189 4.71 -11.44 -2.74
N VAL A 190 3.64 -11.10 -2.02
CA VAL A 190 3.36 -11.66 -0.68
C VAL A 190 3.24 -13.18 -0.71
N ALA A 191 2.53 -13.74 -1.70
CA ALA A 191 2.39 -15.18 -1.84
C ALA A 191 3.74 -15.85 -2.09
N VAL A 192 4.59 -15.25 -2.93
CA VAL A 192 5.94 -15.74 -3.20
C VAL A 192 6.83 -15.65 -1.94
N ILE A 193 6.77 -14.55 -1.20
CA ILE A 193 7.46 -14.38 0.09
C ILE A 193 7.07 -15.50 1.06
N ALA A 194 5.77 -15.79 1.16
CA ALA A 194 5.25 -16.81 2.06
C ALA A 194 5.72 -18.24 1.70
N ILE A 195 5.86 -18.53 0.40
CA ILE A 195 6.13 -19.90 -0.07
C ILE A 195 7.64 -20.15 -0.21
N PHE A 196 8.39 -19.18 -0.73
CA PHE A 196 9.77 -19.40 -1.19
C PHE A 196 10.85 -18.80 -0.30
N TYR A 197 10.52 -17.79 0.50
CA TYR A 197 11.50 -17.11 1.35
C TYR A 197 11.39 -17.52 2.83
N THR A 198 10.45 -18.40 3.17
CA THR A 198 10.21 -18.85 4.55
C THR A 198 11.40 -19.65 5.07
N GLU A 199 11.86 -19.32 6.28
CA GLU A 199 12.97 -19.99 6.95
C GLU A 199 12.54 -21.37 7.52
N THR A 200 13.38 -21.97 8.38
CA THR A 200 13.05 -23.21 9.07
C THR A 200 11.78 -23.07 9.90
N LEU A 201 10.79 -23.91 9.62
CA LEU A 201 9.49 -23.86 10.28
C LEU A 201 9.54 -24.39 11.70
N VAL A 202 9.18 -23.53 12.66
CA VAL A 202 8.90 -23.92 14.05
C VAL A 202 7.40 -24.20 14.17
N TYR A 203 7.05 -25.49 14.11
CA TYR A 203 5.65 -25.94 14.06
C TYR A 203 4.83 -25.51 15.27
N ASP A 204 5.41 -25.44 16.46
CA ASP A 204 4.69 -25.03 17.68
C ASP A 204 4.15 -23.60 17.56
N ALA A 205 4.98 -22.68 17.09
CA ALA A 205 4.58 -21.30 16.86
C ALA A 205 3.57 -21.20 15.70
N LEU A 206 3.72 -22.02 14.66
CA LEU A 206 2.82 -22.05 13.51
C LEU A 206 1.40 -22.49 13.89
N TRP A 207 1.25 -23.51 14.73
CA TRP A 207 -0.07 -23.95 15.22
C TRP A 207 -0.77 -22.88 16.05
N ILE A 208 -0.01 -22.13 16.86
CA ILE A 208 -0.56 -21.01 17.63
C ILE A 208 -0.99 -19.88 16.68
N ALA A 209 -0.18 -19.55 15.68
CA ALA A 209 -0.54 -18.57 14.66
C ALA A 209 -1.84 -18.98 13.93
N LEU A 210 -1.97 -20.25 13.55
CA LEU A 210 -3.17 -20.77 12.91
C LEU A 210 -4.41 -20.68 13.82
N ALA A 211 -4.25 -20.99 15.11
CA ALA A 211 -5.32 -20.85 16.10
C ALA A 211 -5.77 -19.40 16.25
N LEU A 212 -4.83 -18.45 16.34
CA LEU A 212 -5.12 -17.00 16.41
C LEU A 212 -5.82 -16.51 15.14
N PHE A 213 -5.40 -16.98 13.96
CA PHE A 213 -6.08 -16.69 12.70
C PHE A 213 -7.52 -17.24 12.71
N GLY A 214 -7.73 -18.46 13.23
CA GLY A 214 -9.05 -19.02 13.46
C GLY A 214 -9.93 -18.13 14.36
N VAL A 215 -9.38 -17.59 15.44
CA VAL A 215 -10.07 -16.64 16.33
C VAL A 215 -10.51 -15.38 15.58
N LEU A 216 -9.64 -14.80 14.74
CA LEU A 216 -9.99 -13.64 13.91
C LEU A 216 -11.15 -13.93 12.95
N ILE A 217 -11.16 -15.13 12.34
CA ILE A 217 -12.26 -15.58 11.49
C ILE A 217 -13.55 -15.73 12.31
N ILE A 218 -13.48 -16.29 13.51
CA ILE A 218 -14.63 -16.43 14.42
C ILE A 218 -15.20 -15.05 14.76
N PHE A 219 -14.35 -14.06 15.10
CA PHE A 219 -14.80 -12.70 15.36
C PHE A 219 -15.58 -12.12 14.18
N ASN A 220 -15.09 -12.32 12.95
CA ASN A 220 -15.77 -11.88 11.74
C ASN A 220 -17.13 -12.57 11.56
N ARG A 221 -17.16 -13.89 11.70
CA ARG A 221 -18.38 -14.72 11.54
C ARG A 221 -19.44 -14.40 12.60
N VAL A 222 -19.03 -14.13 13.84
CA VAL A 222 -19.93 -13.72 14.94
C VAL A 222 -20.43 -12.28 14.77
N GLY A 223 -19.82 -11.49 13.87
CA GLY A 223 -20.27 -10.14 13.56
C GLY A 223 -19.71 -9.07 14.49
N ILE A 224 -18.55 -9.32 15.11
CA ILE A 224 -17.86 -8.30 15.92
C ILE A 224 -17.37 -7.19 14.97
N ARG A 225 -17.99 -6.00 15.05
CA ARG A 225 -17.62 -4.85 14.21
C ARG A 225 -16.61 -3.90 14.85
N ARG A 226 -16.25 -4.12 16.12
CA ARG A 226 -15.21 -3.34 16.79
C ARG A 226 -13.86 -3.79 16.27
N ILE A 227 -12.97 -2.83 15.98
CA ILE A 227 -11.65 -3.08 15.41
C ILE A 227 -10.66 -3.59 16.47
N SER A 228 -10.79 -3.14 17.72
CA SER A 228 -9.80 -3.42 18.77
C SER A 228 -9.52 -4.91 19.00
N PRO A 229 -10.50 -5.84 18.98
CA PRO A 229 -10.20 -7.28 19.14
C PRO A 229 -9.38 -7.83 17.98
N TYR A 230 -9.64 -7.37 16.75
CA TYR A 230 -8.85 -7.77 15.58
C TYR A 230 -7.42 -7.27 15.69
N ALA A 231 -7.24 -5.99 16.05
CA ALA A 231 -5.90 -5.41 16.20
C ALA A 231 -5.07 -6.16 17.24
N ILE A 232 -5.64 -6.44 18.42
CA ILE A 232 -4.95 -7.16 19.50
C ILE A 232 -4.53 -8.57 19.04
N VAL A 233 -5.46 -9.34 18.47
CA VAL A 233 -5.16 -10.71 18.03
C VAL A 233 -4.20 -10.72 16.85
N SER A 234 -4.26 -9.76 15.93
CA SER A 234 -3.30 -9.62 14.83
C SER A 234 -1.88 -9.32 15.31
N VAL A 235 -1.69 -8.58 16.41
CA VAL A 235 -0.35 -8.37 17.00
C VAL A 235 0.22 -9.68 17.54
N PHE A 236 -0.60 -10.51 18.19
CA PHE A 236 -0.16 -11.84 18.60
C PHE A 236 0.11 -12.75 17.40
N LEU A 237 -0.73 -12.70 16.36
CA LEU A 237 -0.53 -13.43 15.12
C LEU A 237 0.81 -13.06 14.48
N TRP A 238 1.13 -11.77 14.39
CA TRP A 238 2.41 -11.25 13.91
C TRP A 238 3.59 -11.83 14.69
N TYR A 239 3.52 -11.80 16.01
CA TYR A 239 4.58 -12.33 16.87
C TYR A 239 4.80 -13.84 16.68
N PHE A 240 3.73 -14.63 16.60
CA PHE A 240 3.84 -16.07 16.41
C PHE A 240 4.25 -16.45 14.98
N LEU A 241 3.88 -15.66 13.97
CA LEU A 241 4.41 -15.84 12.62
C LEU A 241 5.91 -15.58 12.59
N LEU A 242 6.38 -14.47 13.16
CA LEU A 242 7.81 -14.16 13.31
C LEU A 242 8.58 -15.30 13.99
N LYS A 243 8.02 -15.88 15.07
CA LYS A 243 8.62 -17.02 15.78
C LYS A 243 8.58 -18.34 14.99
N SER A 244 7.64 -18.49 14.06
CA SER A 244 7.45 -19.71 13.28
C SER A 244 8.40 -19.85 12.10
N GLY A 245 9.17 -18.81 11.76
CA GLY A 245 10.00 -18.74 10.55
C GLY A 245 9.24 -18.24 9.31
N VAL A 246 7.91 -18.10 9.41
CA VAL A 246 7.09 -17.43 8.40
C VAL A 246 7.23 -15.92 8.54
N HIS A 247 7.26 -15.20 7.41
CA HIS A 247 7.37 -13.75 7.41
C HIS A 247 6.25 -13.06 8.18
N ALA A 248 6.63 -12.16 9.07
CA ALA A 248 5.71 -11.46 9.94
C ALA A 248 4.74 -10.55 9.16
N THR A 249 5.13 -10.06 7.99
CA THR A 249 4.32 -9.21 7.11
C THR A 249 3.01 -9.87 6.64
N ILE A 250 2.99 -11.20 6.53
CA ILE A 250 1.79 -11.98 6.18
C ILE A 250 0.69 -11.79 7.22
N ALA A 251 1.05 -11.52 8.49
CA ALA A 251 0.09 -11.18 9.54
C ALA A 251 -0.76 -9.96 9.18
N GLY A 252 -0.17 -8.97 8.50
CA GLY A 252 -0.86 -7.78 8.03
C GLY A 252 -1.96 -8.14 7.04
N VAL A 253 -1.62 -8.91 5.99
CA VAL A 253 -2.59 -9.35 4.98
C VAL A 253 -3.68 -10.22 5.61
N LEU A 254 -3.31 -11.26 6.36
CA LEU A 254 -4.28 -12.16 7.01
C LEU A 254 -5.21 -11.39 7.95
N GLY A 255 -4.65 -10.49 8.77
CA GLY A 255 -5.40 -9.60 9.65
C GLY A 255 -6.41 -8.76 8.87
N ALA A 256 -5.99 -8.12 7.79
CA ALA A 256 -6.87 -7.32 6.92
C ALA A 256 -8.02 -8.14 6.33
N PHE A 257 -7.73 -9.37 5.87
CA PHE A 257 -8.73 -10.27 5.33
C PHE A 257 -9.79 -10.70 6.36
N THR A 258 -9.47 -10.64 7.65
CA THR A 258 -10.44 -10.93 8.71
C THR A 258 -11.28 -9.72 9.14
N VAL A 259 -10.93 -8.49 8.74
CA VAL A 259 -11.69 -7.28 9.10
C VAL A 259 -13.07 -7.27 8.41
N PRO A 260 -14.18 -6.94 9.11
CA PRO A 260 -15.51 -6.90 8.50
C PRO A 260 -15.66 -5.84 7.40
N ALA A 261 -16.19 -6.26 6.24
CA ALA A 261 -16.40 -5.39 5.06
C ALA A 261 -17.86 -4.94 4.86
N ILE A 262 -18.78 -5.38 5.72
CA ILE A 262 -20.22 -5.11 5.56
C ILE A 262 -20.63 -3.90 6.40
N PRO A 263 -21.31 -2.88 5.81
CA PRO A 263 -21.78 -1.71 6.52
C PRO A 263 -22.85 -2.05 7.57
N LYS A 264 -23.02 -1.18 8.56
CA LYS A 264 -23.99 -1.41 9.66
C LYS A 264 -25.45 -1.21 9.22
N TYR A 265 -25.69 -0.21 8.38
CA TYR A 265 -27.02 0.25 8.02
C TYR A 265 -27.44 -0.24 6.64
N ASP A 266 -28.70 -0.64 6.55
CA ASP A 266 -29.37 -0.84 5.27
C ASP A 266 -29.55 0.52 4.55
N PRO A 267 -29.33 0.62 3.23
CA PRO A 267 -29.44 1.89 2.49
C PRO A 267 -30.80 2.58 2.63
N GLN A 268 -31.90 1.82 2.65
CA GLN A 268 -33.25 2.40 2.75
C GLN A 268 -33.53 2.92 4.16
N ARG A 269 -33.04 2.22 5.19
CA ARG A 269 -33.13 2.70 6.58
C ARG A 269 -32.29 3.95 6.79
N PHE A 270 -31.07 3.97 6.24
CA PHE A 270 -30.21 5.14 6.31
C PHE A 270 -30.84 6.35 5.61
N SER A 271 -31.38 6.18 4.40
CA SER A 271 -32.08 7.25 3.67
C SER A 271 -33.25 7.82 4.47
N ARG A 272 -34.08 6.97 5.07
CA ARG A 272 -35.18 7.40 5.96
C ARG A 272 -34.68 8.16 7.18
N GLN A 273 -33.61 7.70 7.81
CA GLN A 273 -33.01 8.37 8.96
C GLN A 273 -32.48 9.76 8.60
N VAL A 274 -31.75 9.90 7.47
CA VAL A 274 -31.24 11.19 6.99
C VAL A 274 -32.38 12.15 6.67
N LYS A 275 -33.44 11.70 5.98
CA LYS A 275 -34.62 12.53 5.70
C LYS A 275 -35.29 13.01 6.99
N ASN A 276 -35.42 12.15 7.99
CA ASN A 276 -36.00 12.52 9.28
C ASN A 276 -35.14 13.55 10.03
N LEU A 277 -33.81 13.41 9.99
CA LEU A 277 -32.89 14.39 10.58
C LEU A 277 -32.97 15.72 9.84
N MET A 278 -33.04 15.72 8.51
CA MET A 278 -33.20 16.95 7.72
C MET A 278 -34.51 17.66 8.04
N ASN A 279 -35.62 16.93 8.08
CA ASN A 279 -36.92 17.49 8.48
C ASN A 279 -36.91 18.08 9.90
N ARG A 280 -36.14 17.49 10.83
CA ARG A 280 -35.95 18.05 12.18
C ARG A 280 -35.10 19.32 12.16
N PHE A 281 -34.04 19.32 11.36
CA PHE A 281 -33.19 20.49 11.15
C PHE A 281 -34.03 21.68 10.64
N ASP A 282 -34.81 21.47 9.58
CA ASP A 282 -35.66 22.49 8.97
C ASP A 282 -36.70 23.04 9.95
N LYS A 283 -37.31 22.17 10.77
CA LYS A 283 -38.26 22.60 11.81
C LYS A 283 -37.63 23.37 12.96
N SER A 284 -36.35 23.12 13.23
CA SER A 284 -35.60 23.80 14.30
C SER A 284 -34.99 25.13 13.84
N TYR A 285 -35.14 25.49 12.57
CA TYR A 285 -34.61 26.73 12.01
C TYR A 285 -35.37 27.94 12.58
N GLU A 286 -34.64 28.82 13.27
CA GLU A 286 -35.13 30.11 13.73
C GLU A 286 -34.30 31.19 13.03
N SER A 287 -34.96 32.18 12.42
CA SER A 287 -34.37 33.15 11.47
C SER A 287 -33.24 34.03 12.00
N ASP A 288 -32.93 33.97 13.30
CA ASP A 288 -32.00 34.89 13.98
C ASP A 288 -30.96 34.18 14.85
N LYS A 289 -30.84 32.84 14.75
CA LYS A 289 -29.88 32.06 15.53
C LYS A 289 -28.92 31.29 14.61
N SER A 290 -27.62 31.53 14.80
CA SER A 290 -26.57 30.65 14.28
C SER A 290 -26.83 29.19 14.70
N ILE A 291 -26.43 28.23 13.86
CA ILE A 291 -26.44 26.79 14.18
C ILE A 291 -25.80 26.53 15.55
N MET A 292 -24.77 27.32 15.90
CA MET A 292 -24.11 27.24 17.20
C MET A 292 -25.01 27.67 18.37
N ASN A 293 -25.92 28.61 18.19
CA ASN A 293 -26.74 29.10 19.30
C ASN A 293 -28.01 28.29 19.52
N ASN A 294 -28.29 27.31 18.65
CA ASN A 294 -29.46 26.46 18.73
C ASN A 294 -29.06 25.01 19.09
N VAL A 295 -29.42 24.58 20.30
CA VAL A 295 -29.06 23.26 20.85
C VAL A 295 -29.66 22.12 20.02
N GLU A 296 -30.90 22.26 19.54
CA GLU A 296 -31.54 21.24 18.69
C GLU A 296 -30.81 21.13 17.34
N MET A 297 -30.51 22.24 16.68
CA MET A 297 -29.77 22.23 15.41
C MET A 297 -28.38 21.60 15.58
N ARG A 298 -27.63 21.96 16.64
CA ARG A 298 -26.35 21.31 16.98
C ARG A 298 -26.52 19.81 17.15
N SER A 299 -27.54 19.37 17.88
CA SER A 299 -27.78 17.95 18.14
C SER A 299 -28.09 17.17 16.86
N VAL A 300 -28.85 17.78 15.93
CA VAL A 300 -29.20 17.17 14.65
C VAL A 300 -27.95 17.04 13.77
N VAL A 301 -27.13 18.09 13.69
CA VAL A 301 -25.86 18.06 12.94
C VAL A 301 -24.91 17.01 13.53
N GLN A 302 -24.73 16.97 14.84
CA GLN A 302 -23.88 15.98 15.52
C GLN A 302 -24.39 14.55 15.30
N THR A 303 -25.71 14.35 15.30
CA THR A 303 -26.33 13.04 15.04
C THR A 303 -26.17 12.63 13.60
N LEU A 304 -26.29 13.58 12.66
CA LEU A 304 -26.08 13.35 11.23
C LEU A 304 -24.63 12.96 10.97
N GLU A 305 -23.67 13.71 11.52
CA GLU A 305 -22.24 13.41 11.45
C GLU A 305 -21.95 11.99 11.98
N ASN A 306 -22.41 11.68 13.20
CA ASN A 306 -22.24 10.35 13.79
C ASN A 306 -22.91 9.23 12.96
N SER A 307 -24.03 9.53 12.31
CA SER A 307 -24.75 8.57 11.47
C SER A 307 -23.97 8.30 10.18
N ILE A 308 -23.47 9.35 9.52
CA ILE A 308 -22.62 9.26 8.32
C ILE A 308 -21.36 8.44 8.62
N LEU A 309 -20.66 8.74 9.73
CA LEU A 309 -19.44 8.03 10.13
C LEU A 309 -19.66 6.53 10.41
N ARG A 310 -20.87 6.13 10.79
CA ARG A 310 -21.22 4.73 11.12
C ARG A 310 -21.78 3.94 9.93
N VAL A 311 -22.02 4.59 8.79
CA VAL A 311 -22.45 3.92 7.55
C VAL A 311 -21.30 3.16 6.91
N GLY A 312 -20.09 3.74 6.92
CA GLY A 312 -18.91 3.10 6.38
C GLY A 312 -18.61 1.75 7.03
N ALA A 313 -18.26 0.75 6.21
CA ALA A 313 -17.79 -0.54 6.70
C ALA A 313 -16.51 -0.38 7.54
N PRO A 314 -16.28 -1.21 8.59
CA PRO A 314 -15.05 -1.15 9.38
C PRO A 314 -13.78 -1.21 8.53
N LEU A 315 -13.78 -2.04 7.48
CA LEU A 315 -12.71 -2.13 6.49
C LEU A 315 -12.40 -0.77 5.84
N GLN A 316 -13.41 -0.11 5.26
CA GLN A 316 -13.23 1.16 4.55
C GLN A 316 -12.75 2.27 5.49
N ARG A 317 -13.23 2.27 6.75
CA ARG A 317 -12.77 3.21 7.77
C ARG A 317 -11.29 3.00 8.12
N LEU A 318 -10.85 1.75 8.19
CA LEU A 318 -9.46 1.43 8.47
C LEU A 318 -8.54 1.78 7.30
N GLU A 319 -8.94 1.44 6.09
CA GLU A 319 -8.24 1.79 4.86
C GLU A 319 -8.00 3.31 4.80
N HIS A 320 -9.06 4.11 4.97
CA HIS A 320 -8.94 5.57 4.95
C HIS A 320 -8.07 6.13 6.09
N ALA A 321 -8.14 5.51 7.28
CA ALA A 321 -7.36 5.95 8.44
C ALA A 321 -5.87 5.64 8.31
N TRP A 322 -5.51 4.51 7.68
CA TRP A 322 -4.13 4.03 7.59
C TRP A 322 -3.43 4.36 6.28
N HIS A 323 -4.16 4.65 5.21
CA HIS A 323 -3.57 5.00 3.91
C HIS A 323 -2.59 6.18 4.02
N LEU A 324 -2.99 7.28 4.68
CA LEU A 324 -2.12 8.46 4.83
C LEU A 324 -0.90 8.19 5.74
N PRO A 325 -1.04 7.63 6.95
CA PRO A 325 0.12 7.23 7.76
C PRO A 325 1.07 6.29 7.01
N VAL A 326 0.55 5.34 6.24
CA VAL A 326 1.41 4.42 5.49
C VAL A 326 2.20 5.16 4.41
N ALA A 327 1.51 5.95 3.58
CA ALA A 327 2.13 6.71 2.51
C ALA A 327 3.16 7.76 2.99
N PHE A 328 2.88 8.47 4.09
CA PHE A 328 3.69 9.61 4.54
C PHE A 328 4.69 9.29 5.66
N LEU A 329 4.56 8.14 6.34
CA LEU A 329 5.44 7.75 7.43
C LEU A 329 6.06 6.38 7.20
N VAL A 330 5.25 5.35 6.97
CA VAL A 330 5.73 3.96 6.89
C VAL A 330 6.67 3.77 5.70
N VAL A 331 6.23 4.11 4.48
CA VAL A 331 7.02 3.91 3.26
C VAL A 331 8.26 4.82 3.22
N PRO A 332 8.19 6.12 3.58
CA PRO A 332 9.38 6.98 3.62
C PRO A 332 10.40 6.58 4.69
N VAL A 333 9.95 6.14 5.87
CA VAL A 333 10.85 5.59 6.90
C VAL A 333 11.47 4.28 6.42
N PHE A 334 10.69 3.40 5.80
CA PHE A 334 11.23 2.18 5.20
C PHE A 334 12.31 2.51 4.14
N ALA A 335 12.05 3.44 3.24
CA ALA A 335 13.02 3.87 2.24
C ALA A 335 14.29 4.46 2.89
N LEU A 336 14.15 5.26 3.94
CA LEU A 336 15.28 5.81 4.68
C LEU A 336 16.19 4.74 5.27
N PHE A 337 15.64 3.59 5.69
CA PHE A 337 16.38 2.49 6.29
C PHE A 337 16.98 1.52 5.27
N ASN A 338 16.42 1.45 4.06
CA ASN A 338 16.77 0.40 3.10
C ASN A 338 17.39 0.90 1.80
N ALA A 339 17.16 2.16 1.40
CA ALA A 339 17.69 2.72 0.15
C ALA A 339 19.11 3.32 0.30
N GLY A 340 19.67 3.33 1.51
CA GLY A 340 21.03 3.82 1.77
C GLY A 340 22.11 2.83 1.27
N ILE A 341 22.43 2.90 -0.01
CA ILE A 341 23.42 2.02 -0.66
C ILE A 341 24.80 2.69 -0.64
N PRO A 342 25.85 2.06 -0.08
CA PRO A 342 27.21 2.56 -0.18
C PRO A 342 27.74 2.41 -1.62
N LEU A 343 28.02 3.52 -2.27
CA LEU A 343 28.54 3.63 -3.63
C LEU A 343 30.04 3.89 -3.57
N GLN A 344 30.83 2.84 -3.76
CA GLN A 344 32.27 2.98 -3.92
C GLN A 344 32.59 3.21 -5.39
N LEU A 345 33.03 4.43 -5.74
CA LEU A 345 33.34 4.82 -7.13
C LEU A 345 34.29 3.85 -7.82
N ASP A 346 35.22 3.26 -7.08
CA ASP A 346 36.24 2.35 -7.59
C ASP A 346 35.66 0.96 -8.01
N SER A 347 34.56 0.52 -7.40
CA SER A 347 33.91 -0.79 -7.66
C SER A 347 32.56 -0.66 -8.37
N LEU A 348 32.14 0.55 -8.77
CA LEU A 348 30.89 0.76 -9.51
C LEU A 348 30.82 -0.05 -10.80
N GLY A 349 31.94 -0.16 -11.54
CA GLY A 349 31.99 -0.95 -12.78
C GLY A 349 31.72 -2.44 -12.53
N GLU A 350 32.28 -2.99 -11.46
CA GLU A 350 32.06 -4.39 -11.05
C GLU A 350 30.63 -4.60 -10.55
N THR A 351 30.10 -3.64 -9.79
CA THR A 351 28.73 -3.69 -9.26
C THR A 351 27.69 -3.66 -10.37
N LEU A 352 27.86 -2.79 -11.36
CA LEU A 352 26.94 -2.64 -12.49
C LEU A 352 27.04 -3.78 -13.51
N SER A 353 28.19 -4.44 -13.62
CA SER A 353 28.36 -5.61 -14.49
C SER A 353 28.01 -6.93 -13.81
N ASN A 354 27.69 -6.90 -12.50
CA ASN A 354 27.31 -8.09 -11.76
C ASN A 354 26.02 -8.71 -12.33
N PRO A 355 25.96 -10.05 -12.52
CA PRO A 355 24.76 -10.72 -13.02
C PRO A 355 23.50 -10.50 -12.19
N VAL A 356 23.61 -10.29 -10.87
CA VAL A 356 22.46 -9.98 -10.00
C VAL A 356 21.90 -8.61 -10.33
N THR A 357 22.76 -7.58 -10.37
CA THR A 357 22.40 -6.20 -10.73
C THR A 357 21.78 -6.13 -12.12
N LEU A 358 22.42 -6.74 -13.12
CA LEU A 358 21.92 -6.77 -14.49
C LEU A 358 20.62 -7.56 -14.61
N GLY A 359 20.52 -8.71 -13.94
CA GLY A 359 19.32 -9.53 -13.94
C GLY A 359 18.11 -8.80 -13.36
N ILE A 360 18.30 -8.03 -12.28
CA ILE A 360 17.25 -7.21 -11.68
C ILE A 360 16.90 -6.03 -12.58
N GLY A 361 17.87 -5.24 -13.02
CA GLY A 361 17.61 -4.08 -13.87
C GLY A 361 16.93 -4.44 -15.20
N VAL A 362 17.41 -5.49 -15.89
CA VAL A 362 16.79 -6.00 -17.13
C VAL A 362 15.44 -6.65 -16.85
N GLY A 363 15.30 -7.37 -15.73
CA GLY A 363 14.03 -7.96 -15.30
C GLY A 363 12.95 -6.90 -15.04
N LEU A 364 13.28 -5.86 -14.27
CA LEU A 364 12.38 -4.76 -13.93
C LEU A 364 11.99 -3.94 -15.17
N ILE A 365 12.95 -3.52 -16.00
CA ILE A 365 12.65 -2.66 -17.15
C ILE A 365 12.12 -3.49 -18.33
N GLY A 366 12.92 -4.46 -18.79
CA GLY A 366 12.62 -5.27 -19.97
C GLY A 366 11.57 -6.33 -19.68
N GLY A 367 11.70 -7.03 -18.55
CA GLY A 367 10.79 -8.10 -18.18
C GLY A 367 9.38 -7.63 -17.89
N LYS A 368 9.17 -6.55 -17.14
CA LYS A 368 7.82 -6.00 -16.90
C LYS A 368 7.21 -5.49 -18.19
N PHE A 369 7.99 -4.76 -18.99
CA PHE A 369 7.54 -4.27 -20.29
C PHE A 369 7.05 -5.41 -21.20
N ILE A 370 7.88 -6.44 -21.40
CA ILE A 370 7.55 -7.57 -22.25
C ILE A 370 6.40 -8.39 -21.64
N GLY A 371 6.50 -8.72 -20.35
CA GLY A 371 5.54 -9.56 -19.65
C GLY A 371 4.13 -9.00 -19.68
N ILE A 372 3.97 -7.75 -19.23
CA ILE A 372 2.67 -7.06 -19.17
C ILE A 372 2.10 -6.84 -20.57
N THR A 373 2.93 -6.35 -21.50
CA THR A 373 2.45 -6.01 -22.86
C THR A 373 2.05 -7.27 -23.62
N LEU A 374 2.89 -8.32 -23.58
CA LEU A 374 2.63 -9.57 -24.28
C LEU A 374 1.44 -10.32 -23.69
N SER A 375 1.35 -10.45 -22.35
CA SER A 375 0.24 -11.16 -21.72
C SER A 375 -1.09 -10.42 -21.95
N SER A 376 -1.09 -9.08 -21.89
CA SER A 376 -2.25 -8.25 -22.23
C SER A 376 -2.67 -8.45 -23.69
N TRP A 377 -1.71 -8.45 -24.63
CA TRP A 377 -2.01 -8.67 -26.05
C TRP A 377 -2.62 -10.05 -26.30
N VAL A 378 -2.04 -11.10 -25.70
CA VAL A 378 -2.55 -12.47 -25.80
C VAL A 378 -3.95 -12.56 -25.21
N ALA A 379 -4.19 -11.99 -24.02
CA ALA A 379 -5.50 -12.01 -23.37
C ALA A 379 -6.60 -11.36 -24.22
N ILE A 380 -6.29 -10.21 -24.83
CA ILE A 380 -7.21 -9.50 -25.73
C ILE A 380 -7.45 -10.31 -27.00
N LYS A 381 -6.39 -10.86 -27.61
CA LYS A 381 -6.49 -11.62 -28.86
C LYS A 381 -7.26 -12.93 -28.71
N LEU A 382 -7.17 -13.56 -27.53
CA LEU A 382 -7.92 -14.77 -27.20
C LEU A 382 -9.36 -14.49 -26.74
N GLY A 383 -9.77 -13.23 -26.62
CA GLY A 383 -11.11 -12.86 -26.15
C GLY A 383 -11.35 -13.15 -24.67
N ILE A 384 -10.29 -13.35 -23.88
CA ILE A 384 -10.37 -13.59 -22.42
C ILE A 384 -10.61 -12.26 -21.69
N ALA A 385 -10.07 -11.16 -22.24
CA ALA A 385 -10.13 -9.84 -21.66
C ALA A 385 -10.47 -8.78 -22.70
N GLU A 386 -11.15 -7.72 -22.27
CA GLU A 386 -11.54 -6.60 -23.13
C GLU A 386 -10.72 -5.35 -22.77
N LEU A 387 -10.24 -4.63 -23.80
CA LEU A 387 -9.58 -3.35 -23.60
C LEU A 387 -10.63 -2.26 -23.34
N PRO A 388 -10.52 -1.48 -22.25
CA PRO A 388 -11.45 -0.39 -21.98
C PRO A 388 -11.46 0.64 -23.13
N PRO A 389 -12.62 1.20 -23.50
CA PRO A 389 -12.75 2.06 -24.68
C PRO A 389 -11.96 3.37 -24.57
N GLU A 390 -11.65 3.84 -23.36
CA GLU A 390 -10.84 5.05 -23.15
C GLU A 390 -9.31 4.81 -23.27
N ILE A 391 -8.87 3.55 -23.39
CA ILE A 391 -7.45 3.17 -23.36
C ILE A 391 -7.01 2.64 -24.72
N ARG A 392 -5.86 3.12 -25.20
CA ARG A 392 -5.15 2.54 -26.35
C ARG A 392 -4.14 1.52 -25.88
N PHE A 393 -3.92 0.46 -26.65
CA PHE A 393 -2.92 -0.57 -26.32
C PHE A 393 -1.50 0.00 -26.14
N THR A 394 -1.13 1.05 -26.88
CA THR A 394 0.15 1.75 -26.70
C THR A 394 0.30 2.41 -25.32
N GLN A 395 -0.81 2.79 -24.67
CA GLN A 395 -0.79 3.31 -23.31
C GLN A 395 -0.54 2.20 -22.29
N ILE A 396 -1.00 0.97 -22.53
CA ILE A 396 -0.65 -0.20 -21.70
C ILE A 396 0.86 -0.45 -21.77
N ALA A 397 1.44 -0.41 -22.97
CA ALA A 397 2.89 -0.52 -23.16
C ALA A 397 3.67 0.62 -22.46
N GLY A 398 3.11 1.83 -22.37
CA GLY A 398 3.71 2.91 -21.59
C GLY A 398 3.62 2.67 -20.09
N VAL A 399 2.48 2.17 -19.61
CA VAL A 399 2.27 1.84 -18.19
C VAL A 399 3.13 0.66 -17.74
N SER A 400 3.40 -0.31 -18.60
CA SER A 400 4.25 -1.45 -18.24
C SER A 400 5.69 -1.05 -17.91
N LEU A 401 6.19 0.07 -18.46
CA LEU A 401 7.47 0.65 -18.02
C LEU A 401 7.40 1.27 -16.63
N LEU A 402 6.27 1.92 -16.29
CA LEU A 402 6.05 2.47 -14.95
C LEU A 402 5.88 1.35 -13.91
N ALA A 403 5.25 0.24 -14.30
CA ALA A 403 5.18 -0.97 -13.49
C ALA A 403 6.56 -1.63 -13.29
N GLY A 404 7.57 -1.25 -14.07
CA GLY A 404 8.97 -1.63 -13.86
C GLY A 404 9.65 -0.96 -12.67
N ILE A 405 8.99 0.01 -12.03
CA ILE A 405 9.55 0.70 -10.88
C ILE A 405 9.28 -0.14 -9.63
N GLY A 406 10.18 -1.06 -9.29
CA GLY A 406 10.01 -1.94 -8.11
C GLY A 406 10.37 -1.31 -6.77
N PHE A 407 11.26 -0.30 -6.78
CA PHE A 407 11.81 0.45 -5.64
C PHE A 407 11.59 -0.17 -4.24
N THR A 408 10.61 0.30 -3.46
CA THR A 408 10.45 -0.16 -2.06
C THR A 408 10.14 -1.64 -1.95
N MET A 409 9.27 -2.17 -2.80
CA MET A 409 8.88 -3.58 -2.77
C MET A 409 9.99 -4.51 -3.28
N ALA A 410 10.75 -4.09 -4.30
CA ALA A 410 11.91 -4.83 -4.77
C ALA A 410 13.03 -4.86 -3.71
N ILE A 411 13.30 -3.71 -3.06
CA ILE A 411 14.26 -3.61 -1.95
C ILE A 411 13.83 -4.52 -0.79
N PHE A 412 12.54 -4.52 -0.45
CA PHE A 412 12.00 -5.38 0.61
C PHE A 412 12.23 -6.87 0.29
N ILE A 413 11.91 -7.30 -0.94
CA ILE A 413 12.14 -8.70 -1.36
C ILE A 413 13.64 -9.02 -1.41
N ALA A 414 14.50 -8.05 -1.77
CA ALA A 414 15.95 -8.23 -1.74
C ALA A 414 16.46 -8.47 -0.31
N ASP A 415 15.98 -7.71 0.67
CA ASP A 415 16.31 -7.93 2.09
C ASP A 415 15.88 -9.31 2.57
N LEU A 416 14.77 -9.85 2.07
CA LEU A 416 14.34 -11.22 2.39
C LEU A 416 15.17 -12.28 1.65
N GLY A 417 15.48 -12.06 0.37
CA GLY A 417 16.19 -13.03 -0.47
C GLY A 417 17.68 -13.14 -0.17
N PHE A 418 18.29 -12.06 0.30
CA PHE A 418 19.73 -11.98 0.55
C PHE A 418 20.07 -11.58 2.00
N ALA A 419 19.17 -11.84 2.96
CA ALA A 419 19.35 -11.50 4.37
C ALA A 419 20.71 -11.97 4.95
N ALA A 420 21.16 -13.17 4.55
CA ALA A 420 22.42 -13.77 5.01
C ALA A 420 23.61 -13.48 4.07
N GLN A 421 23.43 -12.70 3.01
CA GLN A 421 24.39 -12.54 1.90
C GLN A 421 24.54 -11.06 1.55
N PRO A 422 25.30 -10.29 2.35
CA PRO A 422 25.37 -8.83 2.24
C PRO A 422 25.89 -8.34 0.88
N ASP A 423 26.79 -9.09 0.24
CA ASP A 423 27.32 -8.74 -1.08
C ASP A 423 26.22 -8.81 -2.16
N TYR A 424 25.43 -9.88 -2.19
CA TYR A 424 24.31 -9.98 -3.13
C TYR A 424 23.19 -8.99 -2.80
N LEU A 425 22.98 -8.68 -1.51
CA LEU A 425 22.03 -7.65 -1.11
C LEU A 425 22.42 -6.28 -1.68
N LEU A 426 23.72 -5.93 -1.65
CA LEU A 426 24.24 -4.69 -2.23
C LEU A 426 24.01 -4.64 -3.75
N MET A 427 24.36 -5.71 -4.45
CA MET A 427 24.12 -5.84 -5.90
C MET A 427 22.63 -5.73 -6.21
N ALA A 428 21.79 -6.38 -5.42
CA ALA A 428 20.36 -6.40 -5.61
C ALA A 428 19.68 -5.05 -5.38
N LYS A 429 20.13 -4.28 -4.39
CA LYS A 429 19.61 -2.91 -4.16
C LYS A 429 20.07 -1.93 -5.23
N THR A 430 21.20 -2.21 -5.89
CA THR A 430 21.78 -1.35 -6.93
C THR A 430 21.11 -1.54 -8.30
N GLY A 431 20.69 -2.77 -8.61
CA GLY A 431 19.98 -3.12 -9.86
C GLY A 431 18.53 -2.72 -9.83
#